data_AF-K4GUZ6-F1
#
_entry.id   AF-K4GUZ6-F1
#
_cell.length_a   1.000
_cell.length_b   1.000
_cell.length_c   1.000
_cell.angle_alpha   90.00
_cell.angle_beta   90.00
_cell.angle_gamma   90.00
#
_symmetry.space_group_name_H-M   'P 1'
#
loop_
_entity.id
_entity.type
_entity.pdbx_description
1 polymer ?
#
loop_
_entity_poly.entity_id
_entity_poly.type
_entity_poly.pdbx_seq_one_letter_code
_entity_poly.pdbx_strand_id
1 'polypeptide(L)'
;ASAENIPDLPDDYSGNLEDVGGGFLVRDLKKANLAGKPPNILIYVGSDPANVKFEEIKSIIIECVDPNAYTVYHLLEEQVLHVPWIDNSLLLIISALEPISDAVSKQFQVFMSKGGKILGLATSFTFGGVQVKNKKELMDTVQAFVFSKAQSNEIKLNVLASGKVFERASGEELSPMKSLGYLDSAEKEMMIVHL
;
A
#
# COMPACT_ATOMS: atom_id res chain seq x y z
N ALA A 1 -9.24 61.86 -20.07
CA ALA A 1 -8.44 61.48 -18.90
C ALA A 1 -7.60 60.28 -19.31
N SER A 2 -6.28 60.49 -19.43
CA SER A 2 -5.30 59.46 -19.76
C SER A 2 -4.98 58.66 -18.49
N ALA A 3 -4.89 57.34 -18.60
CA ALA A 3 -4.40 56.47 -17.54
C ALA A 3 -3.15 55.76 -18.06
N GLU A 4 -2.00 56.41 -17.86
CA GLU A 4 -0.70 55.76 -17.83
C GLU A 4 -0.42 55.25 -16.40
N ASN A 5 0.48 54.27 -16.29
CA ASN A 5 1.06 53.64 -15.09
C ASN A 5 0.24 52.53 -14.39
N ILE A 6 0.38 51.31 -14.92
CA ILE A 6 0.38 50.10 -14.09
C ILE A 6 1.81 49.54 -14.16
N PRO A 7 2.53 49.33 -13.03
CA PRO A 7 3.86 48.75 -13.08
C PRO A 7 3.80 47.25 -13.40
N ASP A 8 4.63 46.82 -14.35
CA ASP A 8 4.82 45.41 -14.70
C ASP A 8 5.38 44.65 -13.49
N LEU A 9 4.67 43.58 -13.10
CA LEU A 9 5.12 42.66 -12.07
C LEU A 9 6.18 41.72 -12.67
N PRO A 10 7.28 41.42 -11.97
CA PRO A 10 8.19 40.37 -12.42
C PRO A 10 7.50 39.01 -12.31
N ASP A 11 7.19 38.41 -13.45
CA ASP A 11 7.16 36.95 -13.59
C ASP A 11 8.58 36.46 -13.32
N ASP A 12 8.72 35.57 -12.33
CA ASP A 12 9.77 34.53 -12.21
C ASP A 12 9.79 33.97 -10.78
N TYR A 13 8.69 33.34 -10.35
CA TYR A 13 8.75 32.41 -9.21
C TYR A 13 9.00 31.01 -9.76
N SER A 14 10.23 30.75 -10.22
CA SER A 14 10.75 29.40 -10.35
C SER A 14 10.95 28.85 -8.93
N GLY A 15 9.85 28.36 -8.34
CA GLY A 15 9.87 27.62 -7.08
C GLY A 15 10.71 26.37 -7.24
N ASN A 16 11.99 26.48 -6.94
CA ASN A 16 12.88 25.35 -6.73
C ASN A 16 12.45 24.72 -5.39
N LEU A 17 11.43 23.86 -5.45
CA LEU A 17 11.00 23.08 -4.30
C LEU A 17 12.09 22.03 -4.08
N GLU A 18 12.92 22.28 -3.08
CA GLU A 18 13.94 21.34 -2.63
C GLU A 18 13.33 19.95 -2.44
N ASP A 19 13.86 19.01 -3.22
CA ASP A 19 13.48 17.61 -3.32
C ASP A 19 13.83 16.90 -2.01
N VAL A 20 12.89 16.87 -1.08
CA VAL A 20 12.87 15.87 0.00
C VAL A 20 11.83 14.81 -0.38
N GLY A 21 12.27 13.83 -1.16
CA GLY A 21 11.60 12.54 -1.31
C GLY A 21 10.37 12.47 -2.23
N GLY A 22 10.10 13.52 -3.02
CA GLY A 22 8.92 13.58 -3.91
C GLY A 22 9.21 13.27 -5.38
N GLY A 23 10.48 13.34 -5.81
CA GLY A 23 10.87 13.24 -7.21
C GLY A 23 10.61 11.87 -7.88
N PHE A 24 10.46 10.79 -7.11
CA PHE A 24 10.19 9.45 -7.66
C PHE A 24 8.73 9.31 -8.10
N LEU A 25 7.79 9.71 -7.24
CA LEU A 25 6.34 9.60 -7.50
C LEU A 25 5.92 10.41 -8.73
N VAL A 26 6.48 11.60 -8.90
CA VAL A 26 6.14 12.49 -10.03
C VAL A 26 6.65 11.94 -11.37
N ARG A 27 7.80 11.26 -11.40
CA ARG A 27 8.33 10.65 -12.63
C ARG A 27 7.53 9.44 -13.08
N ASP A 28 7.09 8.59 -12.14
CA ASP A 28 6.26 7.43 -12.45
C ASP A 28 4.86 7.84 -12.91
N LEU A 29 4.27 8.86 -12.27
CA LEU A 29 2.98 9.40 -12.69
C LEU A 29 3.06 10.00 -14.09
N LYS A 30 4.16 10.70 -14.41
CA LYS A 30 4.42 11.22 -15.76
C LYS A 30 4.55 10.12 -16.80
N LYS A 31 5.19 8.99 -16.48
CA LYS A 31 5.29 7.82 -17.39
C LYS A 31 3.92 7.16 -17.62
N ALA A 32 3.11 6.98 -16.58
CA ALA A 32 1.79 6.37 -16.68
C ALA A 32 0.81 7.23 -17.49
N ASN A 33 0.93 8.56 -17.40
CA ASN A 33 0.04 9.50 -18.10
C ASN A 33 0.42 9.81 -19.56
N LEU A 34 1.48 9.20 -20.11
CA LEU A 34 1.95 9.48 -21.49
C LEU A 34 0.93 9.13 -22.59
N ALA A 35 -0.08 8.31 -22.29
CA ALA A 35 -1.09 7.87 -23.26
C ALA A 35 -2.42 8.65 -23.18
N GLY A 36 -2.54 9.66 -22.31
CA GLY A 36 -3.80 10.40 -22.09
C GLY A 36 -4.92 9.58 -21.44
N LYS A 37 -4.66 8.32 -21.08
CA LYS A 37 -5.57 7.45 -20.33
C LYS A 37 -5.24 7.52 -18.84
N PRO A 38 -6.24 7.61 -17.94
CA PRO A 38 -6.04 7.50 -16.50
C PRO A 38 -5.32 6.20 -16.12
N PRO A 39 -4.33 6.22 -15.22
CA PRO A 39 -3.71 5.00 -14.68
C PRO A 39 -4.75 4.10 -13.98
N ASN A 40 -4.60 2.79 -14.13
CA ASN A 40 -5.51 1.82 -13.52
C ASN A 40 -5.09 1.47 -12.09
N ILE A 41 -6.08 1.39 -11.20
CA ILE A 41 -5.99 0.76 -9.88
C ILE A 41 -6.76 -0.55 -9.97
N LEU A 42 -6.12 -1.65 -9.58
CA LEU A 42 -6.73 -2.98 -9.55
C LEU A 42 -7.03 -3.38 -8.11
N ILE A 43 -8.17 -4.03 -7.89
CA ILE A 43 -8.55 -4.61 -6.60
C ILE A 43 -8.70 -6.12 -6.78
N TYR A 44 -7.95 -6.90 -6.01
CA TYR A 44 -8.06 -8.36 -5.92
C TYR A 44 -8.59 -8.75 -4.55
N VAL A 45 -9.75 -9.42 -4.50
CA VAL A 45 -10.40 -9.87 -3.25
C VAL A 45 -10.37 -11.39 -3.05
N GLY A 46 -9.64 -12.12 -3.90
CA GLY A 46 -9.64 -13.59 -3.91
C GLY A 46 -10.98 -14.13 -4.38
N SER A 47 -11.43 -15.24 -3.78
CA SER A 47 -12.75 -15.80 -4.04
C SER A 47 -13.83 -14.98 -3.31
N ASP A 48 -14.43 -14.01 -4.01
CA ASP A 48 -15.62 -13.28 -3.55
C ASP A 48 -16.82 -13.60 -4.47
N PRO A 49 -17.66 -14.59 -4.13
CA PRO A 49 -18.72 -15.06 -5.01
C PRO A 49 -19.80 -14.00 -5.29
N ALA A 50 -19.90 -12.96 -4.45
CA ALA A 50 -20.95 -11.96 -4.55
C ALA A 50 -20.45 -10.57 -4.99
N ASN A 51 -19.15 -10.41 -5.25
CA ASN A 51 -18.50 -9.11 -5.54
C ASN A 51 -18.77 -8.02 -4.49
N VAL A 52 -19.21 -8.38 -3.29
CA VAL A 52 -19.60 -7.41 -2.25
C VAL A 52 -18.37 -6.67 -1.75
N LYS A 53 -17.29 -7.39 -1.44
CA LYS A 53 -16.06 -6.80 -0.91
C LYS A 53 -15.40 -5.87 -1.94
N PHE A 54 -15.49 -6.23 -3.22
CA PHE A 54 -14.96 -5.40 -4.29
C PHE A 54 -15.64 -4.02 -4.31
N GLU A 55 -16.97 -3.96 -4.32
CA GLU A 55 -17.70 -2.68 -4.37
C GLU A 55 -17.52 -1.86 -3.08
N GLU A 56 -17.43 -2.51 -1.91
CA GLU A 56 -17.13 -1.84 -0.64
C GLU A 56 -15.76 -1.14 -0.69
N ILE A 57 -14.71 -1.86 -1.07
CA ILE A 57 -13.35 -1.31 -1.17
C ILE A 57 -13.30 -0.23 -2.25
N LYS A 58 -13.88 -0.49 -3.41
CA LYS A 58 -13.92 0.47 -4.52
C LYS A 58 -14.58 1.80 -4.10
N SER A 59 -15.68 1.76 -3.35
CA SER A 59 -16.34 2.96 -2.85
C SER A 59 -15.41 3.80 -1.98
N ILE A 60 -14.69 3.16 -1.06
CA ILE A 60 -13.70 3.83 -0.19
C ILE A 60 -12.55 4.41 -1.02
N ILE A 61 -12.04 3.66 -2.01
CA ILE A 61 -10.91 4.13 -2.82
C ILE A 61 -11.29 5.33 -3.67
N ILE A 62 -12.50 5.35 -4.25
CA ILE A 62 -13.01 6.49 -5.04
C ILE A 62 -13.14 7.76 -4.19
N GLU A 63 -13.41 7.63 -2.88
CA GLU A 63 -13.40 8.78 -1.96
C GLU A 63 -11.98 9.26 -1.63
N CYS A 64 -10.96 8.41 -1.79
CA CYS A 64 -9.58 8.70 -1.45
C CYS A 64 -8.75 9.25 -2.64
N VAL A 65 -9.22 9.08 -3.88
CA VAL A 65 -8.50 9.48 -5.10
C VAL A 65 -9.38 10.34 -5.99
N ASP A 66 -8.78 11.13 -6.89
CA ASP A 66 -9.57 11.85 -7.90
C ASP A 66 -10.20 10.83 -8.88
N PRO A 67 -11.54 10.72 -8.93
CA PRO A 67 -12.22 9.74 -9.79
C PRO A 67 -12.01 9.98 -11.29
N ASN A 68 -11.54 11.17 -11.67
CA ASN A 68 -11.22 11.49 -13.06
C ASN A 68 -9.75 11.17 -13.42
N ALA A 69 -8.90 10.98 -12.42
CA ALA A 69 -7.47 10.72 -12.60
C ALA A 69 -7.13 9.22 -12.60
N TYR A 70 -8.03 8.36 -12.12
CA TYR A 70 -7.80 6.92 -12.02
C TYR A 70 -9.02 6.12 -12.44
N THR A 71 -8.79 4.92 -13.00
CA THR A 71 -9.87 3.95 -13.22
C THR A 71 -9.68 2.74 -12.32
N VAL A 72 -10.73 2.34 -11.60
CA VAL A 72 -10.69 1.26 -10.61
C VAL A 72 -11.38 0.01 -11.17
N TYR A 73 -10.65 -1.10 -11.25
CA TYR A 73 -11.15 -2.37 -11.78
C TYR A 73 -11.00 -3.53 -10.79
N HIS A 74 -11.91 -4.50 -10.89
CA HIS A 74 -11.76 -5.79 -10.23
C HIS A 74 -10.77 -6.64 -11.04
N LEU A 75 -9.71 -7.14 -10.39
CA LEU A 75 -8.84 -8.18 -10.92
C LEU A 75 -9.31 -9.53 -10.39
N LEU A 76 -9.99 -10.31 -11.24
CA LEU A 76 -10.42 -11.66 -10.90
C LEU A 76 -9.23 -12.62 -10.90
N GLU A 77 -9.30 -13.68 -10.09
CA GLU A 77 -8.22 -14.68 -9.98
C GLU A 77 -7.83 -15.28 -11.33
N GLU A 78 -8.83 -15.62 -12.17
CA GLU A 78 -8.62 -16.13 -13.52
C GLU A 78 -7.88 -15.13 -14.43
N GLN A 79 -8.05 -13.83 -14.21
CA GLN A 79 -7.40 -12.79 -15.02
C GLN A 79 -5.93 -12.59 -14.64
N VAL A 80 -5.53 -12.94 -13.42
CA VAL A 80 -4.16 -12.72 -12.92
C VAL A 80 -3.13 -13.38 -13.84
N LEU A 81 -3.43 -14.57 -14.36
CA LEU A 81 -2.50 -15.36 -15.19
C LEU A 81 -2.68 -15.16 -16.70
N HIS A 82 -3.80 -14.60 -17.13
CA HIS A 82 -4.19 -14.61 -18.54
C HIS A 82 -4.26 -13.24 -19.20
N VAL A 83 -4.38 -12.16 -18.43
CA VAL A 83 -4.55 -10.80 -18.95
C VAL A 83 -3.27 -9.99 -18.73
N PRO A 84 -2.84 -9.13 -19.67
CA PRO A 84 -1.67 -8.27 -19.51
C PRO A 84 -1.97 -7.07 -18.59
N TRP A 85 -2.30 -7.32 -17.32
CA TRP A 85 -2.67 -6.28 -16.36
C TRP A 85 -1.44 -5.58 -15.76
N ILE A 86 -0.34 -6.31 -15.58
CA ILE A 86 0.89 -5.85 -14.89
C ILE A 86 1.43 -4.54 -15.47
N ASP A 87 1.50 -4.43 -16.79
CA ASP A 87 2.07 -3.26 -17.46
C ASP A 87 1.07 -2.09 -17.57
N ASN A 88 -0.21 -2.33 -17.22
CA ASN A 88 -1.30 -1.37 -17.37
C ASN A 88 -1.88 -0.90 -16.04
N SER A 89 -1.29 -1.30 -14.90
CA SER A 89 -1.74 -0.92 -13.57
C SER A 89 -0.68 -0.15 -12.79
N LEU A 90 -1.10 0.85 -12.04
CA LEU A 90 -0.23 1.62 -11.15
C LEU A 90 -0.18 1.03 -9.74
N LEU A 91 -1.34 0.58 -9.26
CA LEU A 91 -1.56 0.09 -7.90
C LEU A 91 -2.40 -1.18 -7.95
N LEU A 92 -1.98 -2.17 -7.18
CA LEU A 92 -2.78 -3.35 -6.87
C LEU A 92 -3.16 -3.33 -5.39
N ILE A 93 -4.46 -3.38 -5.12
CA ILE A 93 -5.03 -3.51 -3.77
C ILE A 93 -5.37 -4.99 -3.57
N ILE A 94 -4.87 -5.59 -2.49
CA ILE A 94 -5.13 -6.99 -2.15
C ILE A 94 -5.95 -7.03 -0.87
N SER A 95 -7.15 -7.60 -0.94
CA SER A 95 -8.03 -7.81 0.21
C SER A 95 -8.59 -9.24 0.23
N ALA A 96 -7.69 -10.21 0.22
CA ALA A 96 -8.01 -11.63 0.33
C ALA A 96 -7.58 -12.15 1.71
N LEU A 97 -8.54 -12.69 2.48
CA LEU A 97 -8.26 -13.37 3.75
C LEU A 97 -7.67 -14.77 3.52
N GLU A 98 -8.17 -15.46 2.50
CA GLU A 98 -7.71 -16.78 2.15
C GLU A 98 -6.29 -16.75 1.56
N PRO A 99 -5.51 -17.83 1.74
CA PRO A 99 -4.19 -17.95 1.15
C PRO A 99 -4.25 -17.79 -0.38
N ILE A 100 -3.36 -16.96 -0.90
CA ILE A 100 -3.21 -16.72 -2.32
C ILE A 100 -2.33 -17.81 -2.91
N SER A 101 -2.73 -18.40 -4.04
CA SER A 101 -1.94 -19.45 -4.69
C SER A 101 -0.55 -18.96 -5.13
N ASP A 102 0.44 -19.86 -5.14
CA ASP A 102 1.82 -19.52 -5.52
C ASP A 102 1.91 -18.90 -6.92
N ALA A 103 1.08 -19.36 -7.86
CA ALA A 103 1.03 -18.84 -9.22
C ALA A 103 0.59 -17.37 -9.26
N VAL A 104 -0.45 -17.02 -8.51
CA VAL A 104 -0.96 -15.64 -8.37
C VAL A 104 0.05 -14.77 -7.62
N SER A 105 0.58 -15.26 -6.50
CA SER A 105 1.62 -14.59 -5.71
C SER A 105 2.83 -14.23 -6.55
N LYS A 106 3.29 -15.14 -7.42
CA LYS A 106 4.40 -14.88 -8.35
C LYS A 106 4.12 -13.74 -9.32
N GLN A 107 2.89 -13.60 -9.84
CA GLN A 107 2.55 -12.46 -10.69
C GLN A 107 2.56 -11.14 -9.91
N PHE A 108 2.12 -11.14 -8.66
CA PHE A 108 2.19 -9.96 -7.80
C PHE A 108 3.63 -9.54 -7.51
N GLN A 109 4.54 -10.50 -7.32
CA GLN A 109 5.97 -10.24 -7.20
C GLN A 109 6.57 -9.68 -8.51
N VAL A 110 6.18 -10.22 -9.67
CA VAL A 110 6.60 -9.67 -10.97
C VAL A 110 6.13 -8.22 -11.12
N PHE A 111 4.88 -7.92 -10.75
CA PHE A 111 4.35 -6.56 -10.75
C PHE A 111 5.19 -5.61 -9.88
N MET A 112 5.49 -6.00 -8.64
CA MET A 112 6.37 -5.20 -7.77
C MET A 112 7.77 -5.02 -8.36
N SER A 113 8.36 -6.07 -8.95
CA SER A 113 9.71 -6.00 -9.54
C SER A 113 9.81 -5.02 -10.72
N LYS A 114 8.68 -4.75 -11.40
CA LYS A 114 8.58 -3.76 -12.48
C LYS A 114 8.30 -2.33 -11.97
N GLY A 115 8.25 -2.12 -10.65
CA GLY A 115 7.95 -0.82 -10.03
C GLY A 115 6.47 -0.61 -9.68
N GLY A 116 5.64 -1.65 -9.85
CA GLY A 116 4.26 -1.64 -9.37
C GLY A 116 4.17 -1.53 -7.85
N LYS A 117 3.07 -0.97 -7.36
CA LYS A 117 2.83 -0.77 -5.92
C LYS A 117 1.71 -1.67 -5.45
N ILE A 118 1.86 -2.27 -4.26
CA ILE A 118 0.84 -3.12 -3.66
C ILE A 118 0.38 -2.51 -2.34
N LEU A 119 -0.93 -2.45 -2.13
CA LEU A 119 -1.57 -2.11 -0.86
C LEU A 119 -2.37 -3.31 -0.37
N GLY A 120 -1.93 -3.93 0.73
CA GLY A 120 -2.68 -5.01 1.38
C GLY A 120 -3.66 -4.45 2.41
N LEU A 121 -4.95 -4.79 2.30
CA LEU A 121 -6.00 -4.45 3.25
C LEU A 121 -6.61 -5.73 3.80
N ALA A 122 -6.60 -5.92 5.12
CA ALA A 122 -7.19 -7.11 5.76
C ALA A 122 -6.82 -8.45 5.08
N THR A 123 -5.58 -8.57 4.60
CA THR A 123 -5.13 -9.72 3.80
C THR A 123 -4.14 -10.60 4.55
N SER A 124 -4.06 -11.88 4.17
CA SER A 124 -3.00 -12.81 4.59
C SER A 124 -1.76 -12.75 3.68
N PHE A 125 -1.82 -12.01 2.57
CA PHE A 125 -0.69 -11.86 1.66
C PHE A 125 0.49 -11.15 2.33
N THR A 126 1.68 -11.72 2.15
CA THR A 126 2.94 -11.23 2.73
C THR A 126 4.09 -11.38 1.73
N PHE A 127 5.16 -10.62 1.94
CA PHE A 127 6.36 -10.66 1.10
C PHE A 127 7.62 -10.45 1.93
N GLY A 128 8.79 -10.73 1.34
CA GLY A 128 10.10 -10.42 1.94
C GLY A 128 10.45 -11.25 3.18
N GLY A 129 10.02 -12.52 3.24
CA GLY A 129 10.34 -13.43 4.35
C GLY A 129 9.59 -13.10 5.65
N VAL A 130 8.45 -12.41 5.56
CA VAL A 130 7.53 -12.17 6.69
C VAL A 130 6.28 -13.01 6.51
N GLN A 131 5.72 -13.47 7.62
CA GLN A 131 4.43 -14.16 7.68
C GLN A 131 3.53 -13.54 8.74
N VAL A 132 2.21 -13.70 8.59
CA VAL A 132 1.23 -13.35 9.62
C VAL A 132 0.90 -14.61 10.42
N LYS A 133 1.09 -14.55 11.74
CA LYS A 133 0.68 -15.61 12.67
C LYS A 133 -0.57 -15.22 13.44
N ASN A 134 -1.34 -16.24 13.81
CA ASN A 134 -2.50 -16.09 14.68
C ASN A 134 -2.12 -16.46 16.13
N LYS A 135 -2.37 -15.51 17.04
CA LYS A 135 -2.22 -15.62 18.50
C LYS A 135 -3.59 -15.40 19.13
N LYS A 136 -4.34 -16.49 19.32
CA LYS A 136 -5.72 -16.45 19.81
C LYS A 136 -5.83 -15.82 21.20
N GLU A 137 -4.79 -15.96 22.01
CA GLU A 137 -4.67 -15.37 23.34
C GLU A 137 -4.69 -13.84 23.35
N LEU A 138 -4.33 -13.21 22.23
CA LEU A 138 -4.36 -11.75 22.08
C LEU A 138 -5.68 -11.23 21.52
N MET A 139 -6.50 -12.09 20.91
CA MET A 139 -7.73 -11.68 20.23
C MET A 139 -8.72 -11.04 21.20
N ASP A 140 -9.31 -9.91 20.79
CA ASP A 140 -10.30 -9.14 21.56
C ASP A 140 -9.80 -8.62 22.92
N THR A 141 -8.48 -8.60 23.11
CA THR A 141 -7.85 -8.02 24.30
C THR A 141 -7.33 -6.60 24.01
N VAL A 142 -7.36 -5.73 25.01
CA VAL A 142 -6.73 -4.41 24.92
C VAL A 142 -5.23 -4.59 25.19
N GLN A 143 -4.41 -4.36 24.17
CA GLN A 143 -2.96 -4.46 24.24
C GLN A 143 -2.34 -3.07 24.10
N ALA A 144 -1.26 -2.83 24.85
CA ALA A 144 -0.50 -1.62 24.65
C ALA A 144 0.47 -1.81 23.47
N PHE A 145 0.25 -1.07 22.41
CA PHE A 145 1.08 -1.03 21.21
C PHE A 145 2.10 0.10 21.31
N VAL A 146 3.37 -0.20 21.10
CA VAL A 146 4.50 0.74 21.16
C VAL A 146 5.10 0.87 19.77
N PHE A 147 5.27 2.09 19.29
CA PHE A 147 6.01 2.36 18.05
C PHE A 147 6.85 3.62 18.20
N SER A 148 7.89 3.73 17.37
CA SER A 148 8.83 4.84 17.42
C SER A 148 8.99 5.51 16.06
N LYS A 149 8.83 6.83 16.02
CA LYS A 149 8.97 7.64 14.80
C LYS A 149 10.43 8.08 14.55
N ALA A 150 11.27 8.08 15.58
CA ALA A 150 12.70 8.46 15.56
C ALA A 150 13.40 7.96 16.83
N GLN A 151 14.74 8.00 16.89
CA GLN A 151 15.61 7.32 17.89
C GLN A 151 15.28 7.50 19.40
N SER A 152 14.33 8.36 19.82
CA SER A 152 14.05 8.58 21.25
C SER A 152 12.60 8.80 21.65
N ASN A 153 11.63 8.86 20.73
CA ASN A 153 10.23 9.15 21.08
C ASN A 153 9.34 7.95 20.81
N GLU A 154 9.23 7.08 21.81
CA GLU A 154 8.25 6.00 21.84
C GLU A 154 6.85 6.56 22.07
N ILE A 155 5.91 6.14 21.24
CA ILE A 155 4.49 6.41 21.37
C ILE A 155 3.82 5.10 21.78
N LYS A 156 3.00 5.17 22.83
CA LYS A 156 2.24 4.04 23.35
C LYS A 156 0.74 4.29 23.14
N LEU A 157 0.07 3.33 22.52
CA LEU A 157 -1.37 3.39 22.24
C LEU A 157 -2.02 2.10 22.75
N ASN A 158 -3.17 2.19 23.40
CA ASN A 158 -3.98 1.01 23.71
C ASN A 158 -4.85 0.66 22.51
N VAL A 159 -4.72 -0.56 21.99
CA VAL A 159 -5.44 -1.05 20.82
C VAL A 159 -6.19 -2.34 21.13
N LEU A 160 -7.34 -2.55 20.49
CA LEU A 160 -8.00 -3.85 20.50
C LEU A 160 -7.28 -4.78 19.52
N ALA A 161 -6.67 -5.85 20.02
CA ALA A 161 -5.85 -6.73 19.22
C ALA A 161 -6.70 -7.72 18.41
N SER A 162 -6.37 -7.87 17.13
CA SER A 162 -7.02 -8.81 16.20
C SER A 162 -6.53 -10.27 16.36
N GLY A 163 -5.57 -10.51 17.26
CA GLY A 163 -4.87 -11.78 17.37
C GLY A 163 -3.94 -12.08 16.20
N LYS A 164 -3.65 -11.12 15.30
CA LYS A 164 -2.69 -11.28 14.20
C LYS A 164 -1.42 -10.50 14.46
N VAL A 165 -0.26 -11.15 14.29
CA VAL A 165 1.07 -10.55 14.48
C VAL A 165 2.00 -10.93 13.34
N PHE A 166 2.98 -10.09 13.04
CA PHE A 166 4.02 -10.42 12.06
C PHE A 166 5.13 -11.24 12.70
N GLU A 167 5.68 -12.15 11.92
CA GLU A 167 6.85 -12.94 12.29
C GLU A 167 7.74 -13.13 11.06
N ARG A 168 9.03 -13.34 11.29
CA ARG A 168 9.97 -13.76 10.28
C ARG A 168 9.72 -15.23 9.90
N ALA A 169 9.60 -15.51 8.61
CA ALA A 169 9.52 -16.86 8.09
C ALA A 169 10.85 -17.60 8.34
N SER A 170 10.77 -18.86 8.77
CA SER A 170 11.95 -19.69 8.99
C SER A 170 12.46 -20.25 7.65
N GLY A 171 13.70 -19.95 7.26
CA GLY A 171 14.40 -20.67 6.19
C GLY A 171 14.94 -19.88 5.00
N GLU A 172 14.79 -18.56 4.95
CA GLU A 172 15.33 -17.72 3.85
C GLU A 172 16.50 -16.84 4.29
N GLU A 173 17.39 -16.48 3.34
CA GLU A 173 18.41 -15.43 3.52
C GLU A 173 17.71 -14.15 3.95
N LEU A 174 17.99 -13.72 5.19
CA LEU A 174 17.20 -12.71 5.86
C LEU A 174 17.36 -11.35 5.16
N SER A 175 16.29 -10.90 4.50
CA SER A 175 16.13 -9.49 4.17
C SER A 175 16.27 -8.66 5.46
N PRO A 176 16.83 -7.43 5.38
CA PRO A 176 16.97 -6.55 6.55
C PRO A 176 15.61 -6.04 7.01
N MET A 177 14.84 -6.91 7.68
CA MET A 177 13.57 -6.57 8.29
C MET A 177 13.79 -5.80 9.60
N LYS A 178 13.19 -4.61 9.69
CA LYS A 178 13.17 -3.77 10.89
C LYS A 178 11.77 -3.75 11.50
N SER A 179 11.65 -4.08 12.79
CA SER A 179 10.43 -3.81 13.56
C SER A 179 10.34 -2.31 13.87
N LEU A 180 9.25 -1.67 13.44
CA LEU A 180 8.94 -0.27 13.73
C LEU A 180 7.97 -0.11 14.90
N GLY A 181 7.23 -1.17 15.22
CA GLY A 181 6.30 -1.19 16.34
C GLY A 181 5.95 -2.60 16.78
N TYR A 182 5.71 -2.75 18.08
CA TYR A 182 5.47 -4.02 18.75
C TYR A 182 4.42 -3.88 19.86
N LEU A 183 3.85 -5.00 20.31
CA LEU A 183 3.02 -5.05 21.51
C LEU A 183 3.92 -5.07 22.75
N ASP A 184 3.58 -4.26 23.76
CA ASP A 184 4.28 -4.19 25.05
C ASP A 184 4.00 -5.43 25.90
N SER A 185 4.55 -6.55 25.45
CA SER A 185 4.49 -7.87 26.06
C SER A 185 5.90 -8.40 26.30
N ALA A 186 6.01 -9.55 26.98
CA ALA A 186 7.29 -10.22 27.18
C ALA A 186 7.97 -10.62 25.86
N GLU A 187 7.19 -10.95 24.84
CA GLU A 187 7.69 -11.42 23.54
C GLU A 187 7.90 -10.30 22.52
N LYS A 188 7.36 -9.09 22.79
CA LYS A 188 7.41 -7.93 21.89
C LYS A 188 6.93 -8.26 20.47
N GLU A 189 5.70 -8.77 20.35
CA GLU A 189 5.17 -9.19 19.05
C GLU A 189 5.18 -8.06 18.02
N MET A 190 5.66 -8.34 16.81
CA MET A 190 5.80 -7.32 15.76
C MET A 190 4.45 -6.97 15.15
N MET A 191 4.13 -5.68 15.11
CA MET A 191 2.87 -5.15 14.56
C MET A 191 3.11 -4.25 13.35
N ILE A 192 4.25 -3.55 13.30
CA ILE A 192 4.67 -2.77 12.13
C ILE A 192 6.07 -3.20 11.75
N VAL A 193 6.23 -3.57 10.48
CA VAL A 193 7.48 -4.09 9.93
C VAL A 193 7.86 -3.30 8.69
N HIS A 194 9.16 -3.09 8.51
CA HIS A 194 9.74 -2.49 7.32
C HIS A 194 10.75 -3.47 6.72
N LEU A 195 10.69 -3.65 5.40
CA LEU A 195 11.49 -4.60 4.64
C LEU A 195 12.47 -3.88 3.71
#